data_AF-A0A7V9M6N3-F1
#
_entry.id   AF-A0A7V9M6N3-F1
#
_cell.length_a   1.000
_cell.length_b   1.000
_cell.length_c   1.000
_cell.angle_alpha   90.00
_cell.angle_beta   90.00
_cell.angle_gamma   90.00
#
_symmetry.space_group_name_H-M   'P 1'
#
loop_
_entity.id
_entity.type
_entity.pdbx_description
1 polymer ?
#
loop_
_entity_poly.entity_id
_entity_poly.type
_entity_poly.pdbx_seq_one_letter_code
_entity_poly.pdbx_strand_id
1 'polypeptide(L)'
;MSEVERLLRSALVPVDPPGPLADRFEEALAELTDAAAGELADWELRSMRDPRNWVRPVGAVVIGGAAAGGLVLVRARQQHRRRGGRRLRALDRSAREVSGQVRRRLRR
;
A
#
# COMPACT_ATOMS: atom_id res chain seq x y z
N MET A 1 -23.04 -28.04 0.54
CA MET A 1 -21.61 -27.67 0.63
C MET A 1 -20.80 -28.89 0.29
N SER A 2 -19.87 -28.82 -0.67
CA SER A 2 -19.16 -30.01 -1.16
C SER A 2 -17.96 -30.38 -0.27
N GLU A 3 -17.50 -31.63 -0.34
CA GLU A 3 -16.29 -32.10 0.35
C GLU A 3 -15.06 -31.25 0.02
N VAL A 4 -14.94 -30.89 -1.26
CA VAL A 4 -13.87 -30.04 -1.79
C VAL A 4 -13.90 -28.65 -1.15
N GLU A 5 -15.08 -28.05 -1.01
CA GLU A 5 -15.24 -26.73 -0.40
C GLU A 5 -14.84 -26.74 1.09
N ARG A 6 -15.13 -27.84 1.78
CA ARG A 6 -14.76 -28.05 3.17
C ARG A 6 -13.24 -28.22 3.35
N LEU A 7 -12.60 -28.97 2.44
CA LEU A 7 -11.15 -29.13 2.39
C LEU A 7 -10.43 -27.81 2.06
N LEU A 8 -10.93 -27.05 1.09
CA LEU A 8 -10.36 -25.75 0.74
C LEU A 8 -10.48 -24.76 1.90
N ARG A 9 -11.58 -24.77 2.64
CA ARG A 9 -11.76 -23.88 3.79
C ARG A 9 -10.83 -24.22 4.94
N SER A 10 -10.54 -25.51 5.18
CA SER A 10 -9.56 -25.90 6.20
C SER A 10 -8.13 -25.62 5.75
N ALA A 11 -7.83 -25.81 4.46
CA ALA A 11 -6.51 -25.54 3.89
C ALA A 11 -6.19 -24.03 3.79
N LEU A 12 -7.21 -23.18 3.63
CA LEU A 12 -7.08 -21.72 3.48
C LEU A 12 -7.38 -20.95 4.79
N VAL A 13 -7.24 -21.59 5.95
CA VAL A 13 -7.29 -20.87 7.23
C VAL A 13 -6.20 -19.79 7.22
N PRO A 14 -6.51 -18.53 7.53
CA PRO A 14 -5.54 -17.46 7.52
C PRO A 14 -4.35 -17.79 8.44
N VAL A 15 -3.18 -17.97 7.84
CA VAL A 15 -1.94 -18.15 8.59
C VAL A 15 -1.48 -16.77 9.06
N ASP A 16 -1.26 -16.63 10.37
CA ASP A 16 -0.68 -15.41 10.91
C ASP A 16 0.82 -15.40 10.59
N PRO A 17 1.32 -14.43 9.78
CA PRO A 17 2.76 -14.26 9.59
C PRO A 17 3.47 -14.04 10.93
N PRO A 18 4.68 -14.62 11.08
CA PRO A 18 5.48 -14.47 12.29
C PRO A 18 5.82 -12.99 12.51
N GLY A 19 5.84 -12.54 13.76
CA GLY A 19 6.04 -11.14 14.14
C GLY A 19 7.16 -10.41 13.37
N PRO A 20 8.38 -10.97 13.30
CA PRO A 20 9.52 -10.33 12.62
C PRO A 20 9.35 -10.19 11.11
N LEU A 21 8.44 -10.93 10.48
CA LEU A 21 8.23 -10.84 9.04
C LEU A 21 7.54 -9.52 8.66
N ALA A 22 6.64 -9.01 9.49
CA ALA A 22 6.02 -7.71 9.24
C ALA A 22 7.04 -6.58 9.33
N ASP A 23 7.89 -6.61 10.35
CA ASP A 23 8.90 -5.56 10.59
C ASP A 23 9.96 -5.55 9.46
N ARG A 24 10.47 -6.73 9.05
CA ARG A 24 11.37 -6.83 7.89
C ARG A 24 10.75 -6.36 6.59
N PHE A 25 9.45 -6.58 6.41
CA PHE A 25 8.75 -6.14 5.21
C PHE A 25 8.52 -4.63 5.21
N GLU A 26 8.23 -4.03 6.38
CA GLU A 26 8.15 -2.57 6.53
C GLU A 26 9.50 -1.90 6.23
N GLU A 27 10.60 -2.47 6.73
CA GLU A 27 11.97 -2.01 6.46
C GLU A 27 12.31 -2.07 4.96
N ALA A 28 12.11 -3.22 4.31
CA ALA A 28 12.37 -3.37 2.88
C ALA A 28 11.52 -2.43 2.00
N LEU A 29 10.26 -2.17 2.38
CA LEU A 29 9.40 -1.24 1.65
C LEU A 29 9.83 0.21 1.87
N ALA A 30 10.31 0.56 3.06
CA ALA A 30 10.87 1.88 3.33
C ALA A 30 12.12 2.12 2.47
N GLU A 31 13.05 1.17 2.43
CA GLU A 31 14.25 1.23 1.59
C GLU A 31 13.92 1.41 0.10
N LEU A 32 12.96 0.64 -0.43
CA LEU A 32 12.51 0.78 -1.82
C LEU A 32 11.87 2.15 -2.10
N THR A 33 11.14 2.70 -1.13
CA THR A 33 10.52 4.02 -1.27
C THR A 33 11.58 5.12 -1.32
N ASP A 34 12.58 5.05 -0.44
CA ASP A 34 13.67 6.03 -0.38
C ASP A 34 14.55 5.95 -1.64
N ALA A 35 14.88 4.75 -2.12
CA ALA A 35 15.62 4.56 -3.36
C ALA A 35 14.87 5.13 -4.58
N ALA A 36 13.57 4.89 -4.66
CA ALA A 36 12.72 5.47 -5.71
C ALA A 36 12.65 7.01 -5.61
N ALA A 37 12.56 7.56 -4.40
CA ALA A 37 12.57 8.99 -4.19
C ALA A 37 13.90 9.64 -4.63
N GLY A 38 15.03 8.98 -4.35
CA GLY A 38 16.35 9.39 -4.84
C GLY A 38 16.42 9.45 -6.37
N GLU A 39 15.99 8.39 -7.05
CA GLU A 39 15.97 8.36 -8.52
C GLU A 39 15.09 9.45 -9.16
N LEU A 40 14.00 9.82 -8.50
CA LEU A 40 13.14 10.93 -8.94
C LEU A 40 13.75 12.30 -8.64
N ALA A 41 14.43 12.46 -7.51
CA ALA A 41 15.10 13.70 -7.14
C ALA A 41 16.28 14.00 -8.08
N ASP A 42 17.01 12.97 -8.50
CA ASP A 42 18.11 13.05 -9.46
C ASP A 42 17.65 13.20 -10.92
N TRP A 43 16.34 13.15 -11.17
CA TRP A 43 15.80 13.31 -12.51
C TRP A 43 15.74 14.78 -12.93
N GLU A 44 16.62 15.18 -13.86
CA GLU A 44 16.69 16.56 -14.34
C GLU A 44 15.52 16.99 -15.26
N LEU A 45 15.18 18.27 -15.23
CA LEU A 45 14.14 18.88 -16.09
C LEU A 45 14.43 18.71 -17.59
N ARG A 46 15.70 18.66 -17.99
CA ARG A 46 16.12 18.50 -19.40
C ARG A 46 15.73 17.13 -19.95
N SER A 47 15.73 16.10 -19.12
CA SER A 47 15.30 14.75 -19.47
C SER A 47 13.79 14.60 -19.65
N MET A 48 12.97 15.57 -19.25
CA MET A 48 11.53 15.57 -19.57
C MET A 48 11.26 15.74 -21.07
N ARG A 49 12.20 16.30 -21.83
CA ARG A 49 12.01 16.61 -23.26
C ARG A 49 12.14 15.40 -24.18
N ASP A 50 12.83 14.34 -23.74
CA ASP A 50 12.99 13.11 -24.51
C ASP A 50 12.28 11.93 -23.79
N PRO A 51 11.17 11.41 -24.36
CA PRO A 51 10.40 10.34 -23.75
C PRO A 51 11.17 9.03 -23.60
N ARG A 52 12.26 8.82 -24.35
CA ARG A 52 13.09 7.61 -24.21
C ARG A 52 13.84 7.57 -22.88
N ASN A 53 14.09 8.72 -22.27
CA ASN A 53 14.75 8.82 -20.97
C ASN A 53 13.78 8.68 -19.79
N TRP A 54 12.50 8.42 -20.06
CA TRP A 54 11.47 8.32 -19.01
C TRP A 54 11.41 6.93 -18.36
N VAL A 55 12.05 5.91 -18.94
CA VAL A 55 11.96 4.53 -18.43
C VAL A 55 12.39 4.44 -16.96
N ARG A 56 13.52 5.05 -16.61
CA ARG A 56 14.06 5.07 -15.24
C ARG A 56 13.13 5.79 -14.24
N PRO A 57 12.71 7.05 -14.45
CA PRO A 57 11.81 7.74 -13.54
C PRO A 57 10.41 7.12 -13.49
N VAL A 58 9.86 6.61 -14.60
CA VAL A 58 8.58 5.87 -14.58
C VAL A 58 8.72 4.61 -13.71
N GLY A 59 9.82 3.88 -13.83
CA GLY A 59 10.15 2.76 -12.96
C GLY A 59 10.18 3.19 -11.49
N ALA A 60 10.83 4.29 -11.17
CA ALA A 60 10.88 4.85 -9.81
C ALA A 60 9.48 5.22 -9.27
N VAL A 61 8.62 5.87 -10.07
CA VAL A 61 7.23 6.16 -9.66
C VAL A 61 6.45 4.88 -9.37
N VAL A 62 6.55 3.88 -10.24
CA VAL A 62 5.82 2.61 -10.08
C VAL A 62 6.31 1.86 -8.83
N ILE A 63 7.63 1.74 -8.66
CA ILE A 63 8.24 1.05 -7.53
C ILE A 63 7.93 1.79 -6.23
N GLY A 64 8.15 3.10 -6.18
CA GLY A 64 7.86 3.92 -5.01
C GLY A 64 6.37 3.94 -4.65
N GLY A 65 5.50 4.03 -5.64
CA GLY A 65 4.04 3.96 -5.43
C GLY A 65 3.58 2.61 -4.90
N ALA A 66 4.12 1.50 -5.44
CA ALA A 66 3.82 0.16 -4.95
C ALA A 66 4.37 -0.06 -3.53
N ALA A 67 5.59 0.39 -3.26
CA ALA A 67 6.24 0.26 -1.96
C ALA A 67 5.49 1.05 -0.87
N ALA A 68 5.17 2.32 -1.14
CA ALA A 68 4.40 3.15 -0.23
C ALA A 68 2.98 2.59 0.02
N GLY A 69 2.31 2.12 -1.03
CA GLY A 69 1.01 1.45 -0.91
C GLY A 69 1.08 0.19 -0.05
N GLY A 70 2.12 -0.63 -0.26
CA GLY A 70 2.42 -1.80 0.56
C GLY A 70 2.65 -1.44 2.03
N LEU A 71 3.41 -0.38 2.31
CA LEU A 71 3.75 0.05 3.66
C LEU A 71 2.50 0.53 4.42
N VAL A 72 1.61 1.26 3.74
CA VAL A 72 0.30 1.63 4.28
C VAL A 72 -0.54 0.39 4.63
N LEU A 73 -0.55 -0.63 3.76
CA LEU A 73 -1.28 -1.88 4.01
C LEU A 73 -0.70 -2.67 5.18
N VAL A 74 0.63 -2.82 5.27
CA VAL A 74 1.31 -3.49 6.38
C VAL A 74 0.99 -2.78 7.69
N ARG A 75 1.11 -1.46 7.72
CA ARG A 75 0.82 -0.65 8.91
C ARG A 75 -0.66 -0.72 9.30
N ALA A 76 -1.57 -0.70 8.34
CA ALA A 76 -3.00 -0.88 8.58
C ALA A 76 -3.31 -2.26 9.18
N ARG A 77 -2.68 -3.33 8.68
CA ARG A 77 -2.82 -4.69 9.20
C ARG A 77 -2.23 -4.83 10.61
N GLN A 78 -1.03 -4.30 10.85
CA GLN A 78 -0.39 -4.34 12.17
C GLN A 78 -1.20 -3.53 13.19
N GLN A 79 -1.73 -2.38 12.77
CA GLN A 79 -2.64 -1.56 13.55
C GLN A 79 -3.97 -2.28 13.86
N HIS A 80 -4.51 -3.07 12.93
CA HIS A 80 -5.70 -3.88 13.15
C HIS A 80 -5.44 -4.97 14.21
N ARG A 81 -4.31 -5.68 14.12
CA ARG A 81 -3.90 -6.68 15.12
C ARG A 81 -3.71 -6.07 16.51
N ARG A 82 -3.03 -4.92 16.60
CA ARG A 82 -2.79 -4.22 17.88
C ARG A 82 -4.06 -3.63 18.51
N ARG A 83 -5.19 -3.54 17.78
CA ARG A 83 -6.39 -2.76 18.21
C ARG A 83 -7.72 -3.49 18.17
N GLY A 84 -7.76 -4.82 18.17
CA GLY A 84 -8.97 -5.66 18.19
C GLY A 84 -10.27 -4.94 18.56
N GLY A 85 -10.97 -4.39 17.55
CA GLY A 85 -12.33 -3.85 17.63
C GLY A 85 -12.57 -2.34 17.68
N ARG A 86 -11.62 -1.47 18.10
CA ARG A 86 -11.99 -0.10 18.55
C ARG A 86 -11.71 1.05 17.57
N ARG A 87 -10.73 0.94 16.66
CA ARG A 87 -10.38 2.03 15.71
C ARG A 87 -10.98 1.94 14.30
N LEU A 88 -11.44 0.76 13.88
CA LEU A 88 -12.10 0.60 12.58
C LEU A 88 -13.33 1.51 12.42
N ARG A 89 -14.07 1.73 13.51
CA ARG A 89 -15.24 2.65 13.54
C ARG A 89 -14.89 4.13 13.37
N ALA A 90 -13.64 4.52 13.67
CA ALA A 90 -13.19 5.90 13.50
C ALA A 90 -12.75 6.16 12.05
N LEU A 91 -12.04 5.20 11.44
CA LEU A 91 -11.63 5.28 10.04
C LEU A 91 -12.82 5.19 9.07
N ASP A 92 -13.83 4.36 9.37
CA ASP A 92 -15.07 4.28 8.60
C ASP A 92 -15.83 5.64 8.58
N ARG A 93 -15.73 6.39 9.67
CA ARG A 93 -16.28 7.76 9.76
C ARG A 93 -15.49 8.75 8.90
N SER A 94 -14.16 8.73 9.01
CA SER A 94 -13.29 9.61 8.22
C SER A 94 -13.35 9.31 6.72
N ALA A 95 -13.46 8.04 6.32
CA ALA A 95 -13.60 7.62 4.93
C ALA A 95 -14.95 8.06 4.32
N ARG A 96 -16.04 7.99 5.09
CA ARG A 96 -17.34 8.55 4.67
C ARG A 96 -17.31 10.06 4.51
N GLU A 97 -16.53 10.75 5.34
CA GLU A 97 -16.40 12.20 5.27
C GLU A 97 -15.57 12.66 4.05
N VAL A 98 -14.46 11.97 3.77
CA VAL A 98 -13.62 12.23 2.60
C VAL A 98 -14.34 11.89 1.29
N SER A 99 -15.03 10.74 1.23
CA SER A 99 -15.83 10.37 0.05
C SER A 99 -16.99 11.34 -0.21
N GLY A 100 -17.60 11.88 0.86
CA GLY A 100 -18.61 12.93 0.76
C GLY A 100 -18.06 14.22 0.14
N GLN A 101 -16.83 14.61 0.48
CA GLN A 101 -16.19 15.80 -0.08
C GLN A 101 -15.73 15.63 -1.53
N VAL A 102 -15.16 14.47 -1.89
CA VAL A 102 -14.73 14.17 -3.26
C VAL A 102 -15.93 14.14 -4.21
N ARG A 103 -17.05 13.52 -3.78
CA ARG A 103 -18.28 13.47 -4.56
C ARG A 103 -18.94 14.84 -4.75
N ARG A 104 -18.78 15.77 -3.81
CA ARG A 104 -19.26 17.15 -3.94
C ARG A 104 -18.45 17.97 -4.93
N ARG A 105 -17.13 17.72 -5.04
CA ARG A 105 -16.27 18.42 -6.00
C ARG A 105 -16.38 17.91 -7.43
N LEU A 106 -16.70 16.63 -7.62
CA LEU A 106 -16.92 16.03 -8.94
C LEU A 106 -18.30 16.35 -9.56
N ARG A 107 -19.22 16.94 -8.79
CA ARG A 107 -20.57 17.30 -9.23
C ARG A 107 -20.75 18.80 -9.52
N ARG A 108 -19.65 19.55 -9.54
CA ARG A 108 -19.61 20.98 -9.82
C ARG A 108 -18.76 21.22 -11.06
#